data_AF-A0A6C7SE62-F1
#
_entry.id   AF-A0A6C7SE62-F1
#
_cell.length_a   1.000
_cell.length_b   1.000
_cell.length_c   1.000
_cell.angle_alpha   90.00
_cell.angle_beta   90.00
_cell.angle_gamma   90.00
#
_symmetry.space_group_name_H-M   'P 1'
#
loop_
_entity.id
_entity.type
_entity.pdbx_description
1 polymer ?
#
loop_
_entity_poly.entity_id
_entity_poly.type
_entity_poly.pdbx_seq_one_letter_code
_entity_poly.pdbx_strand_id
1 'polypeptide(L)'
;ENLHHFNQEYNNYKLMSIQVINNLNIAYIQKLSLENINNINIDSKPYLLKALYFCEDYVLFDKDKQALFDKNTIKELEFDSSFYTIFVSHKAKLNDTYLKARKELYKSIDEFKKLGFKDLENAYQTYMNSLIVNKEIKMTIL
;
A
#
# COMPACT_ATOMS: atom_id res chain seq x y z
N GLU A 1 16.39 0.25 12.82
CA GLU A 1 16.50 1.50 12.04
C GLU A 1 15.74 1.47 10.70
N ASN A 2 15.66 0.34 9.97
CA ASN A 2 15.03 0.33 8.63
C ASN A 2 13.49 0.38 8.54
N LEU A 3 12.75 0.14 9.64
CA LEU A 3 11.28 0.24 9.62
C LEU A 3 10.77 1.69 9.69
N HIS A 4 11.55 2.57 10.32
CA HIS A 4 11.16 3.98 10.51
C HIS A 4 11.28 4.77 9.20
N HIS A 5 12.30 4.44 8.40
CA HIS A 5 12.51 5.03 7.08
C HIS A 5 11.45 4.60 6.06
N PHE A 6 10.96 3.35 6.13
CA PHE A 6 9.93 2.85 5.21
C PHE A 6 8.56 3.53 5.40
N ASN A 7 8.26 3.94 6.63
CA ASN A 7 6.98 4.54 7.00
C ASN A 7 6.83 5.99 6.51
N GLN A 8 7.93 6.72 6.33
CA GLN A 8 7.88 8.13 5.91
C GLN A 8 7.74 8.30 4.40
N GLU A 9 8.20 7.34 3.59
CA GLU A 9 8.20 7.49 2.13
C GLU A 9 6.96 6.89 1.41
N TYR A 10 6.21 5.95 2.03
CA TYR A 10 5.19 5.20 1.28
C TYR A 10 3.72 5.50 1.59
N ASN A 11 3.36 6.12 2.73
CA ASN A 11 1.96 6.17 3.18
C ASN A 11 1.49 7.54 3.67
N ASN A 12 1.05 8.40 2.74
CA ASN A 12 0.12 9.50 3.04
C ASN A 12 -1.35 9.05 3.22
N TYR A 13 -1.60 7.75 3.38
CA TYR A 13 -2.94 7.22 3.67
C TYR A 13 -2.93 6.40 4.97
N LYS A 14 -3.43 7.06 6.03
CA LYS A 14 -3.86 6.56 7.36
C LYS A 14 -2.85 5.70 8.14
N LEU A 15 -2.19 6.32 9.12
CA LEU A 15 -1.41 5.67 10.16
C LEU A 15 -2.23 4.57 10.88
N MET A 16 -1.87 3.30 10.70
CA MET A 16 -2.15 2.31 11.73
C MET A 16 -1.33 2.68 12.98
N SER A 17 -1.88 2.51 14.17
CA SER A 17 -1.14 2.84 15.39
C SER A 17 0.14 1.99 15.48
N ILE A 18 1.26 2.61 15.84
CA ILE A 18 2.58 1.95 15.93
C ILE A 18 2.54 0.74 16.88
N GLN A 19 1.68 0.79 17.91
CA GLN A 19 1.46 -0.31 18.83
C GLN A 19 0.87 -1.57 18.16
N VAL A 20 -0.04 -1.40 17.19
CA VAL A 20 -0.61 -2.51 16.42
C VAL A 20 0.45 -3.16 15.53
N ILE A 21 1.30 -2.36 14.87
CA ILE A 21 2.39 -2.88 14.03
C ILE A 21 3.43 -3.62 14.87
N ASN A 22 3.80 -3.10 16.05
CA ASN A 22 4.79 -3.73 16.92
C ASN A 22 4.32 -5.06 17.53
N ASN A 23 3.01 -5.26 17.68
CA ASN A 23 2.44 -6.54 18.13
C ASN A 23 2.29 -7.55 16.99
N LEU A 24 2.33 -7.11 15.73
CA LEU A 24 2.29 -7.99 14.57
C LEU A 24 3.72 -8.47 14.27
N ASN A 25 3.97 -9.77 14.44
CA ASN A 25 5.24 -10.42 14.10
C ASN A 25 5.43 -10.51 12.57
N ILE A 26 5.51 -9.35 11.89
CA ILE A 26 5.67 -9.26 10.44
C ILE A 26 7.05 -9.79 10.06
N ALA A 27 7.08 -10.85 9.24
CA ALA A 27 8.32 -11.41 8.71
C ALA A 27 8.42 -11.25 7.19
N TYR A 28 7.29 -11.27 6.47
CA TYR A 28 7.28 -11.15 5.01
C TYR A 28 6.24 -10.17 4.51
N ILE A 29 6.61 -9.45 3.46
CA ILE A 29 5.74 -8.59 2.67
C ILE A 29 5.67 -9.19 1.28
N GLN A 30 4.46 -9.53 0.82
CA GLN A 30 4.24 -9.96 -0.55
C GLN A 30 3.57 -8.84 -1.32
N LYS A 31 4.23 -8.38 -2.37
CA LYS A 31 3.65 -7.43 -3.32
C LYS A 31 2.55 -8.11 -4.14
N LEU A 32 1.45 -7.41 -4.34
CA LEU A 32 0.36 -7.82 -5.22
C LEU A 32 0.55 -7.20 -6.60
N SER A 33 0.46 -8.03 -7.64
CA SER A 33 0.37 -7.52 -9.00
C SER A 33 -1.04 -7.02 -9.30
N LEU A 34 -1.19 -6.21 -10.36
CA LEU A 34 -2.51 -5.80 -10.82
C LEU A 34 -3.39 -7.00 -11.22
N GLU A 35 -2.78 -8.09 -11.71
CA GLU A 35 -3.47 -9.34 -11.97
C GLU A 35 -4.01 -9.96 -10.68
N ASN A 36 -3.20 -9.99 -9.60
CA ASN A 36 -3.67 -10.46 -8.29
C ASN A 36 -4.91 -9.66 -7.84
N ILE A 37 -4.88 -8.33 -7.99
CA ILE A 37 -6.01 -7.45 -7.64
C ILE A 37 -7.25 -7.73 -8.50
N ASN A 38 -7.07 -7.89 -9.81
CA ASN A 38 -8.17 -8.17 -10.73
C ASN A 38 -8.84 -9.52 -10.43
N ASN A 39 -8.10 -10.49 -9.90
CA ASN A 39 -8.60 -11.81 -9.55
C ASN A 39 -9.33 -11.86 -8.18
N ILE A 40 -9.29 -10.78 -7.39
CA ILE A 40 -10.02 -10.72 -6.11
C ILE A 40 -11.52 -10.77 -6.36
N ASN A 41 -12.21 -11.65 -5.64
CA ASN A 41 -13.66 -11.81 -5.66
C ASN A 41 -14.20 -11.90 -4.22
N ILE A 42 -15.51 -12.05 -4.07
CA ILE A 42 -16.14 -12.07 -2.75
C ILE A 42 -15.63 -13.21 -1.85
N ASP A 43 -15.19 -14.32 -2.44
CA ASP A 43 -14.70 -15.51 -1.72
C ASP A 43 -13.19 -15.46 -1.42
N SER A 44 -12.53 -14.39 -1.85
CA SER A 44 -11.13 -14.18 -1.55
C SER A 44 -10.87 -14.07 -0.05
N LYS A 45 -9.64 -14.41 0.35
CA LYS A 45 -9.23 -14.39 1.75
C LYS A 45 -9.32 -12.96 2.33
N PRO A 46 -9.61 -12.80 3.64
CA PRO A 46 -9.79 -11.49 4.26
C PRO A 46 -8.64 -10.51 4.02
N TYR A 47 -7.39 -10.95 4.08
CA TYR A 47 -6.22 -10.11 3.81
C TYR A 47 -6.17 -9.56 2.37
N LEU A 48 -6.69 -10.28 1.37
CA LEU A 48 -6.79 -9.79 -0.01
C LEU A 48 -7.92 -8.76 -0.13
N LEU A 49 -9.07 -9.04 0.48
CA LEU A 49 -10.18 -8.10 0.53
C LEU A 49 -9.78 -6.79 1.22
N LYS A 50 -8.97 -6.87 2.28
CA LYS A 50 -8.37 -5.72 2.96
C LYS A 50 -7.49 -4.93 1.99
N ALA A 51 -6.56 -5.60 1.32
CA ALA A 51 -5.66 -4.94 0.37
C ALA A 51 -6.45 -4.20 -0.72
N LEU A 52 -7.49 -4.82 -1.27
CA LEU A 52 -8.40 -4.17 -2.24
C LEU A 52 -9.15 -2.98 -1.62
N TYR A 53 -9.63 -3.09 -0.39
CA TYR A 53 -10.37 -2.02 0.28
C TYR A 53 -9.52 -0.79 0.57
N PHE A 54 -8.29 -0.99 1.04
CA PHE A 54 -7.36 0.10 1.37
C PHE A 54 -6.49 0.53 0.20
N CYS A 55 -6.63 -0.13 -0.96
CA CYS A 55 -5.80 0.12 -2.14
C CYS A 55 -4.30 -0.07 -1.85
N GLU A 56 -4.00 -1.11 -1.06
CA GLU A 56 -2.65 -1.55 -0.73
C GLU A 56 -2.16 -2.52 -1.80
N ASP A 57 -0.94 -2.31 -2.31
CA ASP A 57 -0.29 -3.19 -3.29
C ASP A 57 0.51 -4.31 -2.62
N TYR A 58 0.19 -4.63 -1.36
CA TYR A 58 0.89 -5.65 -0.59
C TYR A 58 -0.01 -6.34 0.43
N VAL A 59 0.48 -7.48 0.93
CA VAL A 59 -0.08 -8.21 2.07
C VAL A 59 1.05 -8.63 3.01
N LEU A 60 0.74 -8.81 4.29
CA LEU A 60 1.71 -9.08 5.35
C LEU A 60 1.56 -10.50 5.89
N PHE A 61 2.69 -11.16 6.12
CA PHE A 61 2.76 -12.51 6.67
C PHE A 61 3.71 -12.59 7.87
N ASP A 62 3.43 -13.54 8.76
CA ASP A 62 4.35 -13.92 9.83
C ASP A 62 5.48 -14.84 9.34
N LYS A 63 6.37 -15.22 10.26
CA LYS A 63 7.51 -16.10 10.01
C LYS A 63 7.12 -17.49 9.45
N ASP A 64 5.90 -17.94 9.72
CA ASP A 64 5.35 -19.23 9.31
C ASP A 64 4.52 -19.09 8.01
N LYS A 65 4.62 -17.93 7.34
CA LYS A 65 3.89 -17.56 6.12
C LYS A 65 2.38 -17.59 6.30
N GLN A 66 1.88 -17.38 7.51
CA GLN A 66 0.46 -17.15 7.75
C GLN A 66 0.14 -15.68 7.56
N ALA A 67 -0.97 -15.39 6.90
CA ALA A 67 -1.37 -14.02 6.65
C ALA A 67 -1.75 -13.36 7.97
N LEU A 68 -1.16 -12.20 8.27
CA LEU A 68 -1.35 -11.52 9.55
C LEU A 68 -2.78 -11.00 9.72
N PHE A 69 -3.47 -10.71 8.63
CA PHE A 69 -4.86 -10.23 8.64
C PHE A 69 -5.83 -11.36 8.29
N ASP A 70 -6.00 -12.28 9.23
CA ASP A 70 -7.07 -13.28 9.16
C ASP A 70 -8.37 -12.76 9.82
N LYS A 71 -9.42 -13.59 9.83
CA LYS A 71 -10.72 -13.21 10.37
C LYS A 71 -10.67 -12.83 11.86
N ASN A 72 -9.83 -13.49 12.66
CA ASN A 72 -9.72 -13.26 14.09
C ASN A 72 -8.89 -12.01 14.36
N THR A 73 -7.74 -11.87 13.69
CA THR A 73 -6.87 -10.70 13.84
C THR A 73 -7.56 -9.43 13.33
N ILE A 74 -8.29 -9.48 12.21
CA ILE A 74 -9.09 -8.33 11.73
C ILE A 74 -10.17 -7.96 12.77
N LYS A 75 -10.84 -8.95 13.36
CA LYS A 75 -11.86 -8.68 14.40
C LYS A 75 -11.26 -7.94 15.59
N GLU A 76 -10.05 -8.28 16.00
CA GLU A 76 -9.38 -7.66 17.15
C GLU A 76 -8.75 -6.30 16.84
N LEU A 77 -8.14 -6.13 15.66
CA LEU A 77 -7.44 -4.91 15.26
C LEU A 77 -8.35 -3.79 14.73
N GLU A 78 -9.54 -4.15 14.26
CA GLU A 78 -10.41 -3.25 13.51
C GLU A 78 -11.85 -3.20 14.08
N PHE A 79 -11.98 -3.24 15.41
CA PHE A 79 -13.28 -3.22 16.12
C PHE A 79 -14.23 -2.06 15.73
N ASP A 80 -13.72 -1.05 15.01
CA ASP A 80 -14.47 0.13 14.52
C ASP A 80 -14.21 0.48 13.04
N SER A 81 -13.61 -0.43 12.24
CA SER A 81 -13.34 -0.13 10.83
C SER A 81 -14.55 -0.43 9.95
N SER A 82 -14.82 0.48 9.01
CA SER A 82 -15.76 0.27 7.91
C SER A 82 -15.42 -0.95 7.06
N PHE A 83 -14.16 -1.41 7.06
CA PHE A 83 -13.78 -2.66 6.39
C PHE A 83 -14.40 -3.88 7.07
N TYR A 84 -14.26 -4.01 8.39
CA TYR A 84 -14.84 -5.13 9.15
C TYR A 84 -16.35 -5.21 8.93
N THR A 85 -17.05 -4.08 9.05
CA THR A 85 -18.49 -4.02 8.84
C THR A 85 -18.90 -4.50 7.44
N ILE A 86 -18.16 -4.12 6.39
CA ILE A 86 -18.52 -4.41 5.00
C ILE A 86 -18.11 -5.83 4.60
N PHE A 87 -16.86 -6.22 4.83
CA PHE A 87 -16.28 -7.47 4.30
C PHE A 87 -16.34 -8.65 5.27
N VAL A 88 -16.62 -8.41 6.55
CA VAL A 88 -16.76 -9.46 7.55
C VAL A 88 -18.20 -9.57 8.02
N SER A 89 -18.80 -8.51 8.57
CA SER A 89 -20.15 -8.56 9.13
C SER A 89 -21.25 -8.60 8.06
N HIS A 90 -21.13 -7.80 7.00
CA HIS A 90 -22.11 -7.70 5.93
C HIS A 90 -21.62 -8.29 4.61
N LYS A 91 -20.74 -9.30 4.66
CA LYS A 91 -20.17 -9.94 3.47
C LYS A 91 -21.24 -10.37 2.45
N ALA A 92 -22.39 -10.85 2.92
CA ALA A 92 -23.51 -11.26 2.07
C ALA A 92 -24.17 -10.11 1.27
N LYS A 93 -23.93 -8.85 1.65
CA LYS A 93 -24.42 -7.66 0.93
C LYS A 93 -23.45 -7.17 -0.14
N LEU A 94 -22.23 -7.71 -0.18
CA LEU A 94 -21.27 -7.40 -1.22
C LEU A 94 -21.71 -8.02 -2.55
N ASN A 95 -21.57 -7.25 -3.62
CA ASN A 95 -21.88 -7.68 -4.97
C ASN A 95 -20.72 -7.34 -5.91
N ASP A 96 -20.81 -7.88 -7.13
CA ASP A 96 -19.79 -7.67 -8.15
C ASP A 96 -19.63 -6.20 -8.53
N THR A 97 -20.71 -5.40 -8.47
CA THR A 97 -20.66 -3.96 -8.74
C THR A 97 -19.74 -3.24 -7.76
N TYR A 98 -19.87 -3.51 -6.46
CA TYR A 98 -19.03 -2.90 -5.44
C TYR A 98 -17.57 -3.33 -5.58
N LEU A 99 -17.31 -4.63 -5.80
CA LEU A 99 -15.95 -5.13 -6.02
C LEU A 99 -15.32 -4.52 -7.27
N LYS A 100 -16.08 -4.37 -8.35
CA LYS A 100 -15.63 -3.68 -9.57
C LYS A 100 -15.26 -2.24 -9.27
N ALA A 101 -16.11 -1.49 -8.57
CA ALA A 101 -15.81 -0.11 -8.19
C ALA A 101 -14.53 0.01 -7.34
N ARG A 102 -14.31 -0.95 -6.42
CA ARG A 102 -13.08 -1.00 -5.62
C ARG A 102 -11.82 -1.28 -6.46
N LYS A 103 -11.90 -2.18 -7.44
CA LYS A 103 -10.79 -2.46 -8.37
C LYS A 103 -10.45 -1.25 -9.24
N GLU A 104 -11.46 -0.52 -9.71
CA GLU A 104 -11.23 0.72 -10.48
C GLU A 104 -10.58 1.80 -9.61
N LEU A 105 -11.04 1.97 -8.37
CA LEU A 105 -10.39 2.89 -7.43
C LEU A 105 -8.92 2.51 -7.17
N TYR A 106 -8.64 1.22 -6.96
CA TYR A 106 -7.27 0.73 -6.81
C TYR A 106 -6.40 1.14 -8.00
N LYS A 107 -6.88 0.90 -9.23
CA LYS A 107 -6.14 1.23 -10.46
C LYS A 107 -5.83 2.71 -10.55
N SER A 108 -6.81 3.57 -10.27
CA SER A 108 -6.59 5.02 -10.27
C SER A 108 -5.54 5.43 -9.25
N ILE A 109 -5.56 4.87 -8.03
CA ILE A 109 -4.56 5.17 -7.00
C ILE A 109 -3.16 4.67 -7.40
N ASP A 110 -3.06 3.46 -7.96
CA ASP A 110 -1.80 2.91 -8.46
C ASP A 110 -1.21 3.78 -9.58
N GLU A 111 -2.05 4.27 -10.49
CA GLU A 111 -1.64 5.22 -11.53
C GLU A 111 -1.15 6.55 -10.96
N PHE A 112 -1.89 7.14 -10.01
CA PHE A 112 -1.45 8.38 -9.35
C PHE A 112 -0.14 8.22 -8.59
N LYS A 113 0.07 7.08 -7.92
CA LYS A 113 1.35 6.76 -7.27
C LYS A 113 2.48 6.75 -8.30
N LYS A 114 2.31 6.05 -9.42
CA LYS A 114 3.31 5.98 -10.51
C LYS A 114 3.62 7.35 -11.10
N LEU A 115 2.61 8.18 -11.33
CA LEU A 115 2.80 9.54 -11.81
C LEU A 115 3.60 10.38 -10.80
N GLY A 116 3.24 10.33 -9.51
CA GLY A 116 3.97 11.02 -8.45
C GLY A 116 5.44 10.61 -8.37
N PHE A 117 5.74 9.32 -8.48
CA PHE A 117 7.13 8.83 -8.52
C PHE A 117 7.90 9.34 -9.75
N LYS A 118 7.25 9.38 -10.91
CA LYS A 118 7.85 9.91 -12.13
C LYS A 118 8.17 11.41 -12.01
N ASP A 119 7.27 12.17 -11.40
CA ASP A 119 7.50 13.61 -11.16
C ASP A 119 8.66 13.84 -10.20
N LEU A 120 8.77 13.04 -9.14
CA LEU A 120 9.90 13.04 -8.21
C LEU A 120 11.23 12.69 -8.91
N GLU A 121 11.25 11.65 -9.74
CA GLU A 121 12.44 11.27 -10.51
C GLU A 121 12.88 12.39 -11.45
N ASN A 122 11.94 13.01 -12.17
CA ASN A 122 12.22 14.14 -13.06
C ASN A 122 12.79 15.34 -12.29
N ALA A 123 12.22 15.67 -11.12
CA ALA A 123 12.71 16.75 -10.27
C ALA A 123 14.15 16.48 -9.79
N TYR A 124 14.44 15.24 -9.38
CA TYR A 124 15.78 14.82 -8.97
C TYR A 124 16.80 14.94 -10.12
N GLN A 125 16.46 14.45 -11.32
CA GLN A 125 17.34 14.56 -12.49
C GLN A 125 17.63 16.02 -12.88
N THR A 126 16.59 16.88 -12.83
CA THR A 126 16.73 18.32 -13.10
C THR A 126 17.69 18.97 -12.11
N TYR A 127 17.55 18.65 -10.82
CA TYR A 127 18.46 19.14 -9.78
C TYR A 127 19.90 18.68 -10.03
N MET A 128 20.13 17.38 -10.28
CA MET A 128 21.46 16.84 -10.54
C MET A 128 22.14 17.49 -11.76
N ASN A 129 21.40 17.69 -12.84
CA ASN A 129 21.91 18.38 -14.03
C ASN A 129 22.31 19.83 -13.74
N SER A 130 21.54 20.54 -12.92
CA SER A 130 21.87 21.92 -12.52
C SER A 130 23.19 21.99 -11.72
N LEU A 131 23.48 20.98 -10.90
CA LEU A 131 24.73 20.91 -10.14
C LEU A 131 25.94 20.66 -11.05
N ILE A 132 25.78 19.82 -12.07
CA ILE A 132 26.82 19.54 -13.08
C ILE A 132 27.14 20.83 -13.86
N VAL A 133 26.12 21.50 -14.40
CA VAL A 133 26.29 22.76 -15.14
C VAL A 133 26.97 23.83 -14.28
N ASN A 134 26.56 24.00 -13.03
CA ASN A 134 27.18 24.97 -12.12
C ASN A 134 28.65 24.64 -11.80
N LYS A 135 29.02 23.35 -11.75
CA LYS A 135 30.40 22.91 -11.57
C LYS A 135 31.27 23.21 -12.80
N GLU A 136 30.74 22.99 -13.99
CA GLU A 136 31.43 23.28 -15.27
C GLU A 136 31.65 24.79 -15.47
N ILE A 137 30.64 25.62 -15.16
CA ILE A 137 30.77 27.08 -15.20
C ILE A 137 31.89 27.56 -14.25
N LYS A 138 31.93 27.04 -13.01
CA LYS A 138 33.00 27.39 -12.06
C LYS A 138 34.40 27.00 -12.55
N MET A 139 34.54 25.90 -13.27
CA MET A 139 35.84 25.46 -13.83
C MET A 139 36.29 26.28 -15.03
N THR A 140 35.39 27.00 -15.71
CA THR A 140 35.70 27.78 -16.92
C THR A 140 36.03 29.25 -16.60
N ILE A 141 35.67 29.72 -15.40
CA ILE A 141 35.90 31.11 -14.94
C ILE A 141 37.18 31.23 -14.08
N LEU A 142 37.83 30.10 -13.76
CA LEU A 142 39.13 30.00 -13.08
C LEU A 142 40.25 29.78 -14.09
#